data_AF-A0A843EI29-F1
#
_entry.id   AF-A0A843EI29-F1
#
_cell.length_a   1.000
_cell.length_b   1.000
_cell.length_c   1.000
_cell.angle_alpha   90.00
_cell.angle_beta   90.00
_cell.angle_gamma   90.00
#
_symmetry.space_group_name_H-M   'P 1'
#
loop_
_entity.id
_entity.type
_entity.pdbx_description
1 polymer ?
#
loop_
_entity_poly.entity_id
_entity_poly.type
_entity_poly.pdbx_seq_one_letter_code
_entity_poly.pdbx_strand_id
1 'polypeptide(L)'
;GMIKYTGAIDDVIQQYQRTNKVATAGTVLERSDRQGDGRLRLSRMEFRDMDDNVVDRVAIGSPFKISVYVVNNGWTDNDRIHELSIGINDEFGQRNIVMNNLFVGKPVVFHGDEKEKRIDFIIEKCPLTVGSYTMAFYLSDIFHNIVDWIDNITTLYVEEGDFFGTGKIHRKGLGRFIINYEIQEN
;
A
#
# COMPACT_ATOMS: atom_id res chain seq x y z
N GLY A 1 -29.98 1.02 40.29
CA GLY A 1 -30.26 0.05 39.23
C GLY A 1 -30.44 0.78 37.91
N MET A 2 -29.90 0.16 36.86
CA MET A 2 -30.00 0.43 35.42
C MET A 2 -29.15 1.52 34.77
N ILE A 3 -28.25 1.01 33.93
CA ILE A 3 -27.34 1.63 32.97
C ILE A 3 -28.15 2.11 31.76
N LYS A 4 -27.84 3.32 31.28
CA LYS A 4 -28.49 3.98 30.14
C LYS A 4 -27.77 3.58 28.85
N TYR A 5 -28.36 2.63 28.14
CA TYR A 5 -28.27 2.31 26.71
C TYR A 5 -27.18 3.06 25.89
N THR A 6 -26.09 2.37 25.56
CA THR A 6 -25.05 2.74 24.57
C THR A 6 -25.27 1.93 23.30
N GLY A 7 -25.75 2.58 22.23
CA GLY A 7 -26.07 1.90 20.97
C GLY A 7 -26.03 2.82 19.75
N ALA A 8 -25.07 3.74 19.68
CA ALA A 8 -24.92 4.65 18.53
C ALA A 8 -23.54 4.60 17.86
N ILE A 9 -22.57 3.91 18.48
CA ILE A 9 -21.20 3.80 17.93
C ILE A 9 -21.12 2.66 16.93
N ASP A 10 -21.75 1.52 17.23
CA ASP A 10 -21.68 0.32 16.38
C ASP A 10 -22.40 0.49 15.03
N ASP A 11 -23.44 1.33 14.97
CA ASP A 11 -24.20 1.61 13.74
C ASP A 11 -23.41 2.49 12.77
N VAL A 12 -22.56 3.40 13.27
CA VAL A 12 -21.67 4.22 12.43
C VAL A 12 -20.55 3.36 11.85
N ILE A 13 -20.05 2.38 12.61
CA ILE A 13 -19.02 1.44 12.15
C ILE A 13 -19.56 0.57 11.01
N GLN A 14 -20.81 0.08 11.12
CA GLN A 14 -21.43 -0.71 10.04
C GLN A 14 -21.70 0.10 8.77
N GLN A 15 -21.96 1.41 8.88
CA GLN A 15 -22.15 2.29 7.73
C GLN A 15 -20.84 2.53 6.95
N TYR A 16 -19.70 2.62 7.65
CA TYR A 16 -18.37 2.67 7.01
C TYR A 16 -18.03 1.33 6.33
N GLN A 17 -18.33 0.19 6.97
CA GLN A 17 -18.06 -1.13 6.40
C GLN A 17 -18.87 -1.41 5.13
N ARG A 18 -20.05 -0.81 4.95
CA ARG A 18 -20.88 -1.00 3.74
C ARG A 18 -20.48 -0.14 2.55
N THR A 19 -19.69 0.92 2.76
CA THR A 19 -19.22 1.78 1.65
C THR A 19 -17.94 1.22 1.00
N ASN A 20 -17.27 0.26 1.65
CA ASN A 20 -16.04 -0.40 1.18
C ASN A 20 -16.24 -1.48 0.10
N LYS A 21 -17.18 -1.26 -0.84
CA LYS A 21 -17.11 -1.88 -2.17
C LYS A 21 -16.06 -1.18 -3.05
N VAL A 22 -14.87 -0.88 -2.49
CA VAL A 22 -13.84 -0.13 -3.21
C VAL A 22 -12.87 -1.12 -3.86
N ALA A 23 -12.77 -0.98 -5.18
CA ALA A 23 -11.97 -1.76 -6.13
C ALA A 23 -12.50 -3.18 -6.43
N THR A 24 -13.59 -3.23 -7.20
CA THR A 24 -13.83 -4.35 -8.12
C THR A 24 -12.53 -4.65 -8.87
N ALA A 25 -12.06 -5.89 -8.81
CA ALA A 25 -10.84 -6.36 -9.47
C ALA A 25 -10.74 -6.06 -10.99
N GLY A 26 -11.82 -5.57 -11.61
CA GLY A 26 -11.86 -5.11 -13.00
C GLY A 26 -11.28 -3.72 -13.27
N THR A 27 -11.20 -2.79 -12.31
CA THR A 27 -10.83 -1.39 -12.67
C THR A 27 -9.34 -1.18 -12.91
N VAL A 28 -8.45 -1.82 -12.14
CA VAL A 28 -7.00 -1.63 -12.31
C VAL A 28 -6.50 -2.48 -13.49
N LEU A 29 -6.93 -3.74 -13.59
CA LEU A 29 -6.46 -4.68 -14.61
C LEU A 29 -6.76 -4.21 -16.05
N GLU A 30 -7.88 -3.51 -16.26
CA GLU A 30 -8.35 -3.06 -17.58
C GLU A 30 -7.80 -1.69 -18.01
N ARG A 31 -6.99 -1.03 -17.17
CA ARG A 31 -6.42 0.29 -17.50
C ARG A 31 -5.51 0.25 -18.71
N SER A 32 -5.69 1.22 -19.61
CA SER A 32 -4.93 1.35 -20.86
C SER A 32 -3.74 2.31 -20.78
N ASP A 33 -3.65 3.12 -19.72
CA ASP A 33 -2.57 4.10 -19.49
C ASP A 33 -1.30 3.48 -18.88
N ARG A 34 -1.06 2.20 -19.19
CA ARG A 34 0.06 1.40 -18.69
C ARG A 34 1.23 1.39 -19.66
N GLN A 35 2.41 1.10 -19.16
CA GLN A 35 3.60 0.80 -19.97
C GLN A 35 4.12 -0.61 -19.68
N GLY A 36 4.75 -1.23 -20.67
CA GLY A 36 5.35 -2.56 -20.55
C GLY A 36 4.63 -3.64 -21.37
N ASP A 37 5.20 -4.83 -21.40
CA ASP A 37 4.70 -5.95 -22.20
C ASP A 37 3.49 -6.69 -21.59
N GLY A 38 3.24 -6.51 -20.30
CA GLY A 38 2.10 -7.06 -19.57
C GLY A 38 2.14 -8.57 -19.34
N ARG A 39 3.29 -9.24 -19.53
CA ARG A 39 3.45 -10.70 -19.26
C ARG A 39 3.13 -11.06 -17.81
N LEU A 40 3.51 -10.18 -16.89
CA LEU A 40 2.90 -10.06 -15.57
C LEU A 40 2.16 -8.73 -15.51
N ARG A 41 1.00 -8.70 -14.85
CA ARG A 41 0.21 -7.48 -14.76
C ARG A 41 -0.40 -7.31 -13.38
N LEU A 42 -0.29 -6.12 -12.81
CA LEU A 42 -1.00 -5.75 -11.59
C LEU A 42 -2.52 -5.80 -11.84
N SER A 43 -3.23 -6.68 -11.14
CA SER A 43 -4.69 -6.76 -11.17
C SER A 43 -5.35 -5.90 -10.11
N ARG A 44 -4.73 -5.80 -8.92
CA ARG A 44 -5.28 -5.09 -7.76
C ARG A 44 -4.19 -4.60 -6.82
N MET A 45 -4.44 -3.50 -6.14
CA MET A 45 -3.65 -3.02 -5.01
C MET A 45 -4.59 -2.63 -3.87
N GLU A 46 -4.33 -3.16 -2.69
CA GLU A 46 -5.14 -2.94 -1.48
C GLU A 46 -4.25 -2.56 -0.31
N PHE A 47 -4.79 -1.76 0.61
CA PHE A 47 -4.22 -1.59 1.93
C PHE A 47 -4.91 -2.55 2.88
N ARG A 48 -4.13 -3.21 3.73
CA ARG A 48 -4.66 -4.14 4.73
C ARG A 48 -4.11 -3.83 6.11
N ASP A 49 -4.93 -4.04 7.14
CA ASP A 49 -4.43 -4.08 8.50
C ASP A 49 -3.62 -5.37 8.75
N MET A 50 -3.13 -5.55 9.98
CA MET A 50 -2.34 -6.73 10.31
C MET A 50 -3.17 -8.02 10.42
N ASP A 51 -4.49 -7.88 10.62
CA ASP A 51 -5.48 -8.96 10.63
C ASP A 51 -6.02 -9.29 9.22
N ASP A 52 -5.38 -8.72 8.18
CA ASP A 52 -5.69 -8.92 6.77
C ASP A 52 -7.03 -8.33 6.28
N ASN A 53 -7.68 -7.47 7.07
CA ASN A 53 -8.87 -6.73 6.61
C ASN A 53 -8.46 -5.62 5.65
N VAL A 54 -9.23 -5.43 4.58
CA VAL A 54 -9.01 -4.31 3.64
C VAL A 54 -9.44 -3.00 4.31
N VAL A 55 -8.56 -2.02 4.25
CA VAL A 55 -8.76 -0.67 4.79
C VAL A 55 -8.49 0.38 3.72
N ASP A 56 -9.08 1.56 3.85
CA ASP A 56 -8.79 2.75 3.05
C ASP A 56 -8.01 3.81 3.84
N ARG A 57 -7.91 3.62 5.17
CA ARG A 57 -7.33 4.54 6.13
C ARG A 57 -6.31 3.86 7.03
N VAL A 58 -5.23 4.56 7.36
CA VAL A 58 -4.22 4.14 8.33
C VAL A 58 -3.87 5.30 9.25
N ALA A 59 -3.71 5.03 10.55
CA ALA A 59 -3.24 6.05 11.48
C ALA A 59 -1.70 6.17 11.43
N ILE A 60 -1.19 7.37 11.68
CA ILE A 60 0.25 7.61 11.89
C ILE A 60 0.79 6.60 12.92
N GLY A 61 1.90 5.95 12.61
CA GLY A 61 2.55 4.99 13.50
C GLY A 61 1.93 3.60 13.56
N SER A 62 0.72 3.40 13.02
CA SER A 62 0.11 2.06 12.97
C SER A 62 0.76 1.20 11.88
N PRO A 63 0.86 -0.12 12.11
CA PRO A 63 1.31 -1.06 11.09
C PRO A 63 0.23 -1.28 10.04
N PHE A 64 0.64 -1.49 8.79
CA PHE A 64 -0.27 -1.89 7.71
C PHE A 64 0.51 -2.61 6.59
N LYS A 65 -0.24 -3.21 5.67
CA LYS A 65 0.29 -3.89 4.49
C LYS A 65 -0.19 -3.15 3.23
N ILE A 66 0.67 -3.05 2.23
CA ILE A 66 0.27 -2.78 0.85
C ILE A 66 0.35 -4.10 0.11
N SER A 67 -0.81 -4.64 -0.24
CA SER A 67 -0.96 -5.90 -0.94
C SER A 67 -1.13 -5.65 -2.42
N VAL A 68 -0.21 -6.15 -3.24
CA VAL A 68 -0.34 -6.14 -4.71
C VAL A 68 -0.69 -7.54 -5.20
N TYR A 69 -1.61 -7.60 -6.15
CA TYR A 69 -2.04 -8.82 -6.81
C TYR A 69 -1.58 -8.74 -8.26
N VAL A 70 -0.77 -9.70 -8.67
CA VAL A 70 -0.17 -9.76 -10.01
C VAL A 70 -0.66 -11.01 -10.71
N VAL A 71 -1.26 -10.84 -11.88
CA VAL A 71 -1.73 -11.93 -12.72
C VAL A 71 -0.72 -12.26 -13.81
N ASN A 72 -0.68 -13.54 -14.19
CA ASN A 72 0.20 -14.04 -15.23
C ASN A 72 -0.54 -14.13 -16.57
N ASN A 73 -0.05 -13.39 -17.57
CA ASN A 73 -0.56 -13.37 -18.95
C ASN A 73 0.44 -13.95 -19.96
N GLY A 74 1.57 -14.50 -19.52
CA GLY A 74 2.62 -15.00 -20.42
C GLY A 74 4.02 -15.10 -19.80
N TRP A 75 4.14 -14.98 -18.49
CA TRP A 75 5.36 -15.20 -17.73
C TRP A 75 5.66 -16.70 -17.59
N THR A 76 6.92 -17.08 -17.76
CA THR A 76 7.39 -18.48 -17.76
C THR A 76 8.48 -18.71 -16.72
N ASP A 77 8.82 -19.98 -16.45
CA ASP A 77 9.93 -20.34 -15.54
C ASP A 77 11.32 -19.99 -16.09
N ASN A 78 11.41 -19.45 -17.31
CA ASN A 78 12.65 -18.86 -17.84
C ASN A 78 12.75 -17.36 -17.56
N ASP A 79 11.64 -16.71 -17.21
CA ASP A 79 11.60 -15.28 -16.91
C ASP A 79 11.94 -15.00 -15.44
N ARG A 80 12.57 -13.86 -15.15
CA ARG A 80 13.00 -13.48 -13.80
C ARG A 80 12.65 -12.02 -13.54
N ILE A 81 12.04 -11.76 -12.39
CA ILE A 81 11.76 -10.41 -11.92
C ILE A 81 13.09 -9.82 -11.43
N HIS A 82 13.41 -8.63 -11.93
CA HIS A 82 14.52 -7.84 -11.39
C HIS A 82 14.01 -6.94 -10.28
N GLU A 83 13.07 -6.07 -10.63
CA GLU A 83 12.57 -5.03 -9.76
C GLU A 83 11.05 -5.10 -9.69
N LEU A 84 10.52 -5.09 -8.47
CA LEU A 84 9.13 -4.83 -8.15
C LEU A 84 9.12 -3.69 -7.14
N SER A 85 8.54 -2.57 -7.55
CA SER A 85 8.58 -1.31 -6.83
C SER A 85 7.18 -0.75 -6.63
N ILE A 86 6.92 -0.25 -5.43
CA ILE A 86 5.76 0.55 -5.09
C ILE A 86 6.25 1.94 -4.75
N GLY A 87 5.69 2.94 -5.41
CA GLY A 87 5.92 4.32 -5.06
C GLY A 87 4.68 4.95 -4.42
N ILE A 88 4.92 5.81 -3.43
CA ILE A 88 3.89 6.60 -2.75
C ILE A 88 4.08 8.06 -3.15
N ASN A 89 3.05 8.68 -3.72
CA ASN A 89 3.04 10.08 -4.08
C ASN A 89 2.13 10.89 -3.14
N ASP A 90 2.45 12.15 -2.91
CA ASP A 90 1.55 13.09 -2.23
C ASP A 90 0.40 13.57 -3.14
N GLU A 91 -0.43 14.46 -2.59
CA GLU A 91 -1.56 15.09 -3.29
C GLU A 91 -1.16 15.94 -4.50
N PHE A 92 0.12 16.29 -4.64
CA PHE A 92 0.67 17.02 -5.78
C PHE A 92 1.34 16.10 -6.81
N GLY A 93 1.28 14.78 -6.60
CA GLY A 93 1.92 13.78 -7.46
C GLY A 93 3.43 13.66 -7.25
N GLN A 94 3.99 14.28 -6.21
CA GLN A 94 5.42 14.18 -5.91
C GLN A 94 5.73 12.84 -5.24
N ARG A 95 6.73 12.12 -5.76
CA ARG A 95 7.21 10.86 -5.17
C ARG A 95 7.85 11.10 -3.82
N ASN A 96 7.23 10.53 -2.80
CA ASN A 96 7.57 10.70 -1.39
C ASN A 96 8.29 9.47 -0.82
N ILE A 97 7.83 8.26 -1.16
CA ILE A 97 8.45 7.00 -0.74
C ILE A 97 8.57 6.08 -1.95
N VAL A 98 9.66 5.34 -2.03
CA VAL A 98 9.82 4.20 -2.94
C VAL A 98 10.19 2.99 -2.09
N MET A 99 9.45 1.90 -2.24
CA MET A 99 9.76 0.60 -1.68
C MET A 99 10.03 -0.33 -2.85
N ASN A 100 11.17 -1.01 -2.84
CA ASN A 100 11.46 -2.02 -3.84
C ASN A 100 12.12 -3.25 -3.21
N ASN A 101 11.97 -4.38 -3.90
CA ASN A 101 12.54 -5.66 -3.50
C ASN A 101 14.08 -5.64 -3.47
N LEU A 102 14.71 -4.81 -4.30
CA LEU A 102 16.17 -4.70 -4.42
C LEU A 102 16.81 -4.09 -3.16
N PHE A 103 16.27 -3.00 -2.61
CA PHE A 103 16.83 -2.30 -1.45
C PHE A 103 16.75 -3.12 -0.16
N VAL A 104 15.83 -4.08 -0.09
CA VAL A 104 15.69 -5.00 1.05
C VAL A 104 16.34 -6.37 0.80
N GLY A 105 16.93 -6.58 -0.38
CA GLY A 105 17.57 -7.85 -0.74
C GLY A 105 16.63 -9.05 -0.72
N LYS A 106 15.34 -8.86 -1.05
CA LYS A 106 14.33 -9.94 -1.06
C LYS A 106 13.86 -10.21 -2.48
N PRO A 107 14.45 -11.17 -3.21
CA PRO A 107 13.99 -11.53 -4.55
C PRO A 107 12.51 -11.93 -4.56
N VAL A 108 11.78 -11.44 -5.55
CA VAL A 108 10.40 -11.86 -5.81
C VAL A 108 10.45 -12.89 -6.94
N VAL A 109 9.93 -14.09 -6.69
CA VAL A 109 9.84 -15.15 -7.69
C VAL A 109 8.39 -15.29 -8.11
N PHE A 110 8.14 -15.49 -9.40
CA PHE A 110 6.84 -15.78 -9.98
C PHE A 110 7.01 -16.97 -10.94
N HIS A 111 6.30 -18.06 -10.68
CA HIS A 111 6.36 -19.29 -11.45
C HIS A 111 5.37 -19.25 -12.61
N GLY A 112 5.72 -19.90 -13.72
CA GLY A 112 4.92 -19.83 -14.95
C GLY A 112 3.53 -20.46 -14.84
N ASP A 113 3.31 -21.35 -13.87
CA ASP A 113 2.03 -22.01 -13.59
C ASP A 113 1.11 -21.20 -12.66
N GLU A 114 1.64 -20.23 -11.93
CA GLU A 114 0.87 -19.35 -11.05
C GLU A 114 -0.03 -18.43 -11.89
N LYS A 115 -1.34 -18.44 -11.62
CA LYS A 115 -2.31 -17.56 -12.29
C LYS A 115 -2.34 -16.16 -11.70
N GLU A 116 -2.19 -16.08 -10.38
CA GLU A 116 -2.13 -14.83 -9.63
C GLU A 116 -1.22 -15.02 -8.41
N LYS A 117 -0.51 -13.97 -8.01
CA LYS A 117 0.26 -13.91 -6.78
C LYS A 117 -0.05 -12.63 -6.01
N ARG A 118 -0.29 -12.78 -4.70
CA ARG A 118 -0.30 -11.67 -3.74
C ARG A 118 1.10 -11.46 -3.19
N ILE A 119 1.56 -10.22 -3.17
CA ILE A 119 2.84 -9.81 -2.59
C ILE A 119 2.57 -8.66 -1.61
N ASP A 120 3.01 -8.83 -0.37
CA ASP A 120 2.77 -7.85 0.69
C ASP A 120 4.03 -7.06 1.01
N PHE A 121 3.88 -5.74 0.99
CA PHE A 121 4.82 -4.79 1.56
C PHE A 121 4.32 -4.45 2.96
N ILE A 122 5.07 -4.83 3.98
CA ILE A 122 4.70 -4.61 5.39
C ILE A 122 5.40 -3.35 5.88
N ILE A 123 4.62 -2.40 6.38
CA ILE A 123 5.11 -1.17 7.02
C ILE A 123 4.77 -1.27 8.50
N GLU A 124 5.78 -1.40 9.36
CA GLU A 124 5.58 -1.62 10.80
C GLU A 124 5.07 -0.38 11.54
N LYS A 125 5.43 0.80 11.05
CA LYS A 125 4.95 2.08 11.55
C LYS A 125 4.73 3.02 10.39
N CYS A 126 3.49 3.42 10.13
CA CYS A 126 3.17 4.39 9.08
C CYS A 126 3.94 5.71 9.32
N PRO A 127 4.92 6.07 8.47
CA PRO A 127 5.74 7.26 8.67
C PRO A 127 5.12 8.51 8.05
N LEU A 128 4.07 8.36 7.25
CA LEU A 128 3.40 9.44 6.55
C LEU A 128 2.59 10.26 7.54
N THR A 129 2.53 11.58 7.34
CA THR A 129 1.66 12.46 8.14
C THR A 129 0.23 12.48 7.58
N VAL A 130 -0.70 13.16 8.27
CA VAL A 130 -2.10 13.28 7.83
C VAL A 130 -2.20 13.80 6.40
N GLY A 131 -2.87 13.07 5.52
CA GLY A 131 -2.97 13.41 4.10
C GLY A 131 -3.58 12.30 3.24
N SER A 132 -3.58 12.53 1.93
CA SER A 132 -3.99 11.56 0.92
C SER A 132 -2.81 11.25 0.00
N TYR A 133 -2.52 9.97 -0.20
CA TYR A 133 -1.36 9.53 -0.95
C TYR A 133 -1.75 8.55 -2.05
N THR A 134 -1.28 8.78 -3.27
CA THR A 134 -1.57 7.89 -4.41
C THR A 134 -0.45 6.90 -4.66
N MET A 135 -0.78 5.67 -5.03
CA MET A 135 0.20 4.63 -5.29
C MET A 135 0.57 4.52 -6.76
N ALA A 136 1.82 4.12 -6.99
CA ALA A 136 2.33 3.66 -8.28
C ALA A 136 2.97 2.29 -8.16
N PHE A 137 3.01 1.56 -9.27
CA PHE A 137 3.57 0.23 -9.37
C PHE A 137 4.51 0.18 -10.56
N TYR A 138 5.66 -0.46 -10.37
CA TYR A 138 6.63 -0.71 -11.41
C TYR A 138 7.18 -2.14 -11.28
N LEU A 139 7.29 -2.81 -12.41
CA LEU A 139 7.81 -4.17 -12.52
C LEU A 139 8.71 -4.27 -13.75
N SER A 140 9.92 -4.81 -13.58
CA SER A 140 10.83 -5.09 -14.68
C SER A 140 11.43 -6.50 -14.62
N ASP A 141 11.84 -6.99 -15.78
CA ASP A 141 12.62 -8.23 -15.89
C ASP A 141 14.12 -7.98 -15.67
N ILE A 142 14.91 -9.07 -15.62
CA ILE A 142 16.38 -9.05 -15.47
C ILE A 142 17.13 -8.36 -16.61
N PHE A 143 16.47 -8.07 -17.72
CA PHE A 143 17.03 -7.30 -18.83
C PHE A 143 16.62 -5.82 -18.76
N HIS A 144 16.00 -5.40 -17.66
CA HIS A 144 15.46 -4.05 -17.46
C HIS A 144 14.34 -3.67 -18.44
N ASN A 145 13.69 -4.64 -19.08
CA ASN A 145 12.48 -4.35 -19.82
C ASN A 145 11.33 -4.09 -18.84
N ILE A 146 10.53 -3.08 -19.13
CA ILE A 146 9.32 -2.79 -18.35
C ILE A 146 8.30 -3.89 -18.64
N VAL A 147 7.92 -4.61 -17.59
CA VAL A 147 6.90 -5.65 -17.66
C VAL A 147 5.54 -5.02 -17.39
N ASP A 148 5.43 -4.19 -16.36
CA ASP A 148 4.22 -3.42 -16.07
C ASP A 148 4.55 -2.17 -15.26
N TRP A 149 4.05 -1.03 -15.71
CA TRP A 149 4.19 0.25 -15.02
C TRP A 149 2.89 1.04 -15.12
N ILE A 150 2.37 1.44 -13.97
CA ILE A 150 1.13 2.20 -13.83
C ILE A 150 1.20 3.13 -12.62
N ASP A 151 0.74 4.37 -12.78
CA ASP A 151 0.64 5.38 -11.73
C ASP A 151 -0.83 5.60 -11.30
N ASN A 152 -1.03 6.31 -10.18
CA ASN A 152 -2.35 6.71 -9.67
C ASN A 152 -3.34 5.53 -9.53
N ILE A 153 -2.90 4.44 -8.92
CA ILE A 153 -3.66 3.16 -8.86
C ILE A 153 -4.81 3.25 -7.86
N THR A 154 -4.49 3.68 -6.64
CA THR A 154 -5.41 3.78 -5.50
C THR A 154 -4.88 4.84 -4.53
N THR A 155 -5.72 5.28 -3.59
CA THR A 155 -5.41 6.33 -2.61
C THR A 155 -5.43 5.76 -1.19
N LEU A 156 -4.35 6.01 -0.45
CA LEU A 156 -4.26 5.80 0.99
C LEU A 156 -4.62 7.10 1.72
N TYR A 157 -5.53 7.03 2.68
CA TYR A 157 -5.78 8.14 3.60
C TYR A 157 -5.02 7.91 4.91
N VAL A 158 -4.25 8.90 5.32
CA VAL A 158 -3.50 8.85 6.59
C VAL A 158 -4.17 9.77 7.60
N GLU A 159 -4.44 9.22 8.78
CA GLU A 159 -5.12 9.90 9.88
C GLU A 159 -4.18 10.15 11.05
N GLU A 160 -4.64 10.96 12.01
CA GLU A 160 -3.87 11.26 13.22
C GLU A 160 -3.53 9.99 14.00
N GLY A 161 -2.36 9.96 14.61
CA GLY A 161 -1.87 8.82 15.36
C GLY A 161 -0.63 9.16 16.18
N ASP A 162 -0.26 8.24 17.06
CA ASP A 162 0.86 8.38 17.99
C ASP A 162 2.03 7.48 17.56
N PHE A 163 2.92 8.05 16.76
CA PHE A 163 4.06 7.34 16.19
C PHE A 163 5.01 6.75 17.24
N PHE A 164 5.14 7.43 18.39
CA PHE A 164 6.11 7.11 19.43
C PHE A 164 5.50 6.43 20.66
N GLY A 165 4.17 6.29 20.74
CA GLY A 165 3.49 5.69 21.90
C GLY A 165 3.53 6.58 23.15
N THR A 166 3.64 7.90 22.99
CA THR A 166 3.79 8.87 24.10
C THR A 166 2.50 9.62 24.45
N GLY A 167 1.42 9.37 23.69
CA GLY A 167 0.19 10.15 23.68
C GLY A 167 0.34 11.50 22.95
N LYS A 168 1.48 11.79 22.32
CA LYS A 168 1.70 13.03 21.56
C LYS A 168 1.42 12.80 20.08
N ILE A 169 0.49 13.57 19.53
CA ILE A 169 0.14 13.53 18.11
C ILE A 169 1.00 14.50 17.29
N HIS A 170 1.39 14.07 16.10
CA HIS A 170 2.05 14.94 15.13
C HIS A 170 1.03 15.92 14.53
N ARG A 171 1.20 17.21 14.78
CA ARG A 171 0.30 18.24 14.24
C ARG A 171 0.47 18.37 12.73
N LYS A 172 -0.63 18.60 12.02
CA LYS A 172 -0.62 18.85 10.57
C LYS A 172 0.31 20.02 10.22
N GLY A 173 1.13 19.85 9.18
CA GLY A 173 1.99 20.91 8.61
C GLY A 173 3.41 21.03 9.19
N LEU A 174 3.80 20.21 10.17
CA LEU A 174 5.16 20.24 10.75
C LEU A 174 6.21 19.46 9.92
N GLY A 175 5.75 18.60 9.03
CA GLY A 175 6.57 17.72 8.20
C GLY A 175 5.66 16.82 7.37
N ARG A 176 6.26 16.10 6.42
CA ARG A 176 5.56 15.09 5.59
C ARG A 176 5.81 13.65 6.06
N PHE A 177 6.88 13.46 6.82
CA PHE A 177 7.30 12.16 7.33
C PHE A 177 7.74 12.26 8.78
N ILE A 178 7.56 11.15 9.49
CA ILE A 178 8.07 10.91 10.82
C ILE A 178 9.06 9.75 10.71
N ILE A 179 10.26 9.96 11.25
CA ILE A 179 11.28 8.92 11.36
C ILE A 179 11.39 8.49 12.82
N ASN A 180 11.76 7.23 13.04
CA ASN A 180 12.12 6.79 14.38
C ASN A 180 13.51 7.33 14.74
N TYR A 181 13.68 7.87 15.94
CA TYR A 181 14.95 8.41 16.43
C TYR A 181 15.03 8.28 17.96
N GLU A 182 16.24 8.39 18.50
CA GLU A 182 16.50 8.44 19.94
C GLU A 182 17.22 9.74 20.32
N ILE A 183 17.06 10.18 21.57
CA ILE A 183 17.78 11.32 22.15
C ILE A 183 18.70 10.75 23.23
N GLN A 184 20.00 11.00 23.10
CA GLN A 184 21.00 10.61 24.08
C GLN A 184 21.60 11.86 24.75
N GLU A 185 21.58 11.91 26.07
CA GLU A 185 22.29 12.90 26.88
C GLU A 185 23.65 12.32 27.34
N ASN A 186 24.70 13.14 27.35
CA ASN A 186 26.06 12.75 27.78
C ASN A 186 26.31 13.09 29.25
#